data_AF-A0A2H0BJ66-F1
#
_entry.id   AF-A0A2H0BJ66-F1
#
_cell.length_a   1.000
_cell.length_b   1.000
_cell.length_c   1.000
_cell.angle_alpha   90.00
_cell.angle_beta   90.00
_cell.angle_gamma   90.00
#
_symmetry.space_group_name_H-M   'P 1'
#
loop_
_entity.id
_entity.type
_entity.pdbx_description
1 polymer ?
#
loop_
_entity_poly.entity_id
_entity_poly.type
_entity_poly.pdbx_seq_one_letter_code
_entity_poly.pdbx_strand_id
1 'polypeptide(L)'
;SFNRSSFWANSFTSSRNFYLTAATEVGLIAILAFFILLLSVYKYDIKTRLTSAETWPLIVLFILAFIFPVTFFGITLLFILLAIGSNSEEKTFNVNFLARGENSASNISSRIPSFIVALPVIASVIALSYFGYRYSLAEYRFKEALDAVGNNNAQTAVDKMVAAINLNPRVDRYRLSYSQLNLAIAQNLATKKDLTDDDKNAISQLIQIAIQEGKATVALNPTRSGNWALLAGIYRSVMSFAQGADQFTIQTYSQAVALEPVNPNLRIALGGIYYALGRYDEAIDAFKLAVLAKPDLANAHYNLAITYREKNEVKKATEEINIVLTLVGKDTADYETAIKELKNLESLTPPSEAPTPVIKPPLELPEEATPPASL
;
A
#
# COMPACT_ATOMS: atom_id res chain seq x y z
N SER A 1 8.22 17.05 13.34
CA SER A 1 8.18 15.79 12.57
C SER A 1 6.85 15.72 11.86
N PHE A 2 6.85 15.47 10.54
CA PHE A 2 5.62 15.37 9.75
C PHE A 2 4.92 14.05 10.09
N ASN A 3 3.67 14.09 10.54
CA ASN A 3 2.74 12.99 10.86
C ASN A 3 2.88 12.23 12.20
N ARG A 4 2.12 12.70 13.20
CA ARG A 4 1.74 11.97 14.43
C ARG A 4 0.32 11.37 14.37
N SER A 5 -0.32 11.31 13.20
CA SER A 5 -1.72 10.89 13.09
C SER A 5 -1.89 9.36 13.13
N SER A 6 -3.04 8.90 13.60
CA SER A 6 -3.46 7.49 13.63
C SER A 6 -3.53 6.83 12.24
N PHE A 7 -3.50 7.63 11.17
CA PHE A 7 -3.57 7.17 9.79
C PHE A 7 -2.20 6.92 9.16
N TRP A 8 -1.11 6.99 9.92
CA TRP A 8 0.24 6.79 9.41
C TRP A 8 0.45 5.41 8.74
N ALA A 9 -0.33 4.40 9.12
CA ALA A 9 -0.32 3.07 8.49
C ALA A 9 -1.14 2.98 7.18
N ASN A 10 -1.89 4.02 6.82
CA ASN A 10 -2.69 4.03 5.60
C ASN A 10 -1.85 4.54 4.42
N SER A 11 -1.70 3.71 3.39
CA SER A 11 -1.11 4.10 2.12
C SER A 11 -2.17 4.73 1.21
N PHE A 12 -1.98 5.99 0.84
CA PHE A 12 -2.81 6.65 -0.16
C PHE A 12 -2.20 6.38 -1.54
N THR A 13 -2.88 5.58 -2.36
CA THR A 13 -2.39 5.15 -3.69
C THR A 13 -2.59 6.21 -4.78
N SER A 14 -3.34 7.26 -4.50
CA SER A 14 -3.59 8.36 -5.44
C SER A 14 -3.92 9.64 -4.69
N SER A 15 -3.35 10.76 -5.13
CA SER A 15 -3.81 12.09 -4.69
C SER A 15 -5.25 12.31 -5.13
N ARG A 16 -6.07 12.85 -4.24
CA ARG A 16 -7.50 13.11 -4.51
C ARG A 16 -7.71 14.28 -5.50
N ASN A 17 -6.72 15.15 -5.69
CA ASN A 17 -6.85 16.37 -6.46
C ASN A 17 -5.96 16.32 -7.72
N PHE A 18 -6.58 16.24 -8.89
CA PHE A 18 -5.90 16.20 -10.19
C PHE A 18 -5.01 17.41 -10.42
N TYR A 19 -5.45 18.62 -10.06
CA TYR A 19 -4.68 19.84 -10.31
C TYR A 19 -3.42 19.91 -9.47
N LEU A 20 -3.46 19.46 -8.21
CA LEU A 20 -2.24 19.38 -7.39
C LEU A 20 -1.26 18.35 -7.95
N THR A 21 -1.76 17.21 -8.43
CA THR A 21 -0.95 16.19 -9.09
C THR A 21 -0.34 16.71 -10.40
N ALA A 22 -1.14 17.36 -11.25
CA ALA A 22 -0.67 17.97 -12.48
C ALA A 22 0.37 19.07 -12.20
N ALA A 23 0.23 19.82 -11.10
CA ALA A 23 1.16 20.89 -10.73
C ALA A 23 2.55 20.32 -10.47
N THR A 24 2.59 19.14 -9.85
CA THR A 24 3.84 18.43 -9.54
C THR A 24 4.40 17.65 -10.73
N GLU A 25 3.55 17.15 -11.63
CA GLU A 25 3.98 16.29 -12.75
C GLU A 25 4.33 17.06 -14.03
N VAL A 26 3.47 17.99 -14.45
CA VAL A 26 3.68 18.81 -15.67
C VAL A 26 4.13 20.23 -15.37
N GLY A 27 4.19 20.60 -14.09
CA GLY A 27 4.69 21.88 -13.62
C GLY A 27 3.65 23.00 -13.61
N LEU A 28 3.94 24.05 -12.83
CA LEU A 28 3.07 25.22 -12.67
C LEU A 28 2.80 25.95 -13.99
N ILE A 29 3.75 25.92 -14.93
CA ILE A 29 3.62 26.56 -16.25
C ILE A 29 2.56 25.86 -17.10
N ALA A 30 2.51 24.52 -17.09
CA ALA A 30 1.51 23.76 -17.84
C ALA A 30 0.09 23.99 -17.29
N ILE A 31 -0.05 24.07 -15.97
CA ILE A 31 -1.31 24.46 -15.34
C ILE A 31 -1.71 25.87 -15.74
N LEU A 32 -0.78 26.83 -15.68
CA LEU A 32 -1.06 28.20 -16.07
C LEU A 32 -1.50 28.27 -17.54
N ALA A 33 -0.86 27.54 -18.44
CA ALA A 33 -1.25 27.43 -19.84
C ALA A 33 -2.65 26.83 -20.01
N PHE A 34 -3.01 25.80 -19.23
CA PHE A 34 -4.36 25.21 -19.21
C PHE A 34 -5.42 26.21 -18.72
N PHE A 35 -5.14 26.96 -17.65
CA PHE A 35 -6.01 28.04 -17.17
C PHE A 35 -6.15 29.18 -18.19
N ILE A 36 -5.06 29.57 -18.85
CA ILE A 36 -5.07 30.56 -19.94
C ILE A 36 -5.93 30.07 -21.10
N LEU A 37 -5.83 28.78 -21.47
CA LEU A 37 -6.65 28.18 -22.51
C LEU A 37 -8.15 28.21 -22.14
N LEU A 38 -8.51 27.81 -20.92
CA LEU A 38 -9.89 27.91 -20.43
C LEU A 38 -10.41 29.35 -20.42
N LEU A 39 -9.60 30.30 -19.96
CA LEU A 39 -9.92 31.73 -19.97
C LEU A 39 -10.05 32.27 -21.40
N SER A 40 -9.23 31.79 -22.34
CA SER A 40 -9.29 32.16 -23.75
C SER A 40 -10.57 31.65 -24.39
N VAL A 41 -10.95 30.40 -24.12
CA VAL A 41 -12.23 29.83 -24.57
C VAL A 41 -13.41 30.58 -23.97
N TYR A 42 -13.39 30.85 -22.66
CA TYR A 42 -14.41 31.62 -21.97
C TYR A 42 -14.56 33.05 -22.53
N LYS A 43 -13.43 33.74 -22.78
CA LYS A 43 -13.42 35.09 -23.38
C LYS A 43 -13.89 35.10 -24.83
N TYR A 44 -13.56 34.05 -25.59
CA TYR A 44 -14.03 33.88 -26.97
C TYR A 44 -15.56 33.73 -27.00
N ASP A 45 -16.12 32.84 -26.16
CA ASP A 45 -17.56 32.54 -26.15
C ASP A 45 -18.43 33.67 -25.56
N ILE A 46 -17.92 34.47 -24.60
CA ILE A 46 -18.59 35.70 -24.14
C ILE A 46 -18.84 36.68 -25.28
N LYS A 47 -17.93 36.77 -26.25
CA LYS A 47 -18.07 37.68 -27.39
C LYS A 47 -19.07 37.18 -28.43
N THR A 48 -19.36 35.87 -28.49
CA THR A 48 -20.16 35.25 -29.56
C THR A 48 -21.49 34.63 -29.13
N ARG A 49 -21.69 34.30 -27.84
CA ARG A 49 -22.94 33.98 -27.10
C ARG A 49 -22.63 32.86 -26.09
N LEU A 50 -22.64 33.22 -24.79
CA LEU A 50 -22.52 32.34 -23.60
C LEU A 50 -23.58 31.21 -23.48
N THR A 51 -24.35 30.95 -24.52
CA THR A 51 -25.46 29.98 -24.58
C THR A 51 -25.31 28.97 -25.72
N SER A 52 -24.16 28.93 -26.38
CA SER A 52 -23.88 27.89 -27.38
C SER A 52 -23.77 26.52 -26.69
N ALA A 53 -24.26 25.46 -27.33
CA ALA A 53 -24.22 24.09 -26.78
C ALA A 53 -22.78 23.57 -26.54
N GLU A 54 -21.76 24.34 -26.94
CA GLU A 54 -20.35 23.96 -27.01
C GLU A 54 -19.59 24.25 -25.70
N THR A 55 -20.04 25.21 -24.88
CA THR A 55 -19.30 25.64 -23.67
C THR A 55 -19.71 24.96 -22.38
N TRP A 56 -20.94 24.45 -22.29
CA TRP A 56 -21.38 23.64 -21.16
C TRP A 56 -20.58 22.35 -20.94
N PRO A 57 -20.24 21.57 -21.97
CA PRO A 57 -19.36 20.42 -21.80
C PRO A 57 -17.99 20.74 -21.21
N LEU A 58 -17.38 21.84 -21.64
CA LEU A 58 -16.07 22.28 -21.14
C LEU A 58 -16.11 22.67 -19.67
N ILE A 59 -17.16 23.38 -19.26
CA ILE A 59 -17.35 23.83 -17.87
C ILE A 59 -17.67 22.64 -16.97
N VAL A 60 -18.57 21.75 -17.39
CA VAL A 60 -18.88 20.51 -16.66
C VAL A 60 -17.62 19.65 -16.49
N LEU A 61 -16.80 19.52 -17.53
CA LEU A 61 -15.57 18.74 -17.44
C LEU A 61 -14.53 19.39 -16.54
N PHE A 62 -14.38 20.72 -16.56
CA PHE A 62 -13.49 21.43 -15.65
C PHE A 62 -13.87 21.21 -14.18
N ILE A 63 -15.17 21.26 -13.87
CA ILE A 63 -15.70 20.96 -12.54
C ILE A 63 -15.47 19.49 -12.17
N LEU A 64 -15.78 18.56 -13.08
CA LEU A 64 -15.55 17.13 -12.87
C LEU A 64 -14.08 16.81 -12.66
N ALA A 65 -13.15 17.48 -13.35
CA ALA A 65 -11.71 17.35 -13.16
C ALA A 65 -11.23 17.84 -11.78
N PHE A 66 -12.01 18.68 -11.09
CA PHE A 66 -11.73 19.10 -9.71
C PHE A 66 -12.14 18.04 -8.69
N ILE A 67 -13.19 17.28 -9.00
CA ILE A 67 -13.79 16.29 -8.10
C ILE A 67 -13.20 14.89 -8.35
N PHE A 68 -12.88 14.59 -9.61
CA PHE A 68 -12.44 13.28 -10.09
C PHE A 68 -11.13 13.40 -10.90
N PRO A 69 -10.24 12.39 -10.84
CA PRO A 69 -9.09 12.31 -11.72
C PRO A 69 -9.50 12.34 -13.19
N VAL A 70 -8.87 13.18 -14.01
CA VAL A 70 -9.11 13.21 -15.45
C VAL A 70 -8.54 11.93 -16.06
N THR A 71 -9.43 10.99 -16.38
CA THR A 71 -9.06 9.73 -17.04
C THR A 71 -9.01 9.91 -18.55
N PHE A 72 -8.34 9.01 -19.26
CA PHE A 72 -8.37 8.93 -20.73
C PHE A 72 -9.81 8.98 -21.29
N PHE A 73 -10.76 8.34 -20.59
CA PHE A 73 -12.17 8.39 -20.96
C PHE A 73 -12.79 9.78 -20.79
N GLY A 74 -12.44 10.49 -19.71
CA GLY A 74 -12.86 11.89 -19.52
C GLY A 74 -12.36 12.79 -20.65
N ILE A 75 -11.09 12.64 -21.05
CA ILE A 75 -10.50 13.39 -22.18
C ILE A 75 -11.18 13.00 -23.50
N THR A 76 -11.46 11.73 -23.72
CA THR A 76 -12.13 11.27 -24.94
C THR A 76 -13.56 11.82 -25.02
N LEU A 77 -14.30 11.76 -23.91
CA LEU A 77 -15.65 12.32 -23.80
C LEU A 77 -15.64 13.84 -24.02
N LEU A 78 -14.62 14.55 -23.52
CA LEU A 78 -14.41 15.97 -23.79
C LEU A 78 -14.37 16.24 -25.29
N PHE A 79 -13.51 15.54 -26.03
CA PHE A 79 -13.36 15.74 -27.47
C PHE A 79 -14.61 15.36 -28.25
N ILE A 80 -15.35 14.33 -27.82
CA ILE A 80 -16.65 13.97 -28.40
C ILE A 80 -17.67 15.10 -28.17
N LEU A 81 -17.78 15.61 -26.93
CA LEU A 81 -18.73 16.68 -26.62
C LEU A 81 -18.36 18.00 -27.30
N LEU A 82 -17.07 18.31 -27.44
CA LEU A 82 -16.57 19.42 -28.24
C LEU A 82 -16.92 19.27 -29.72
N ALA A 83 -16.76 18.07 -30.28
CA ALA A 83 -17.10 17.80 -31.68
C ALA A 83 -18.62 17.89 -31.95
N ILE A 84 -19.45 17.42 -31.01
CA ILE A 84 -20.92 17.57 -31.08
C ILE A 84 -21.33 19.03 -30.90
N GLY A 85 -20.65 19.74 -29.99
CA GLY A 85 -20.89 21.15 -29.72
C GLY A 85 -20.53 22.03 -30.90
N SER A 86 -19.39 21.79 -31.57
CA SER A 86 -18.89 22.68 -32.60
C SER A 86 -19.87 22.87 -33.75
N ASN A 87 -20.34 24.10 -33.95
CA ASN A 87 -21.00 24.52 -35.17
C ASN A 87 -19.96 24.49 -36.31
N SER A 88 -19.83 23.35 -36.97
CA SER A 88 -19.01 23.26 -38.17
C SER A 88 -19.69 24.06 -39.28
N GLU A 89 -19.19 25.26 -39.58
CA GLU A 89 -19.36 25.80 -40.94
C GLU A 89 -18.84 24.73 -41.90
N GLU A 90 -19.67 24.26 -42.84
CA GLU A 90 -19.29 23.31 -43.89
C GLU A 90 -18.19 23.94 -44.77
N LYS A 91 -16.94 23.97 -44.30
CA LYS A 91 -15.79 24.31 -45.14
C LYS A 91 -15.40 23.06 -45.92
N THR A 92 -15.87 23.01 -47.17
CA THR A 92 -15.46 22.02 -48.14
C THR A 92 -13.94 22.07 -48.33
N PHE A 93 -13.25 21.04 -47.83
CA PHE A 93 -11.81 20.89 -48.02
C PHE A 93 -11.58 20.14 -49.33
N ASN A 94 -11.22 20.85 -50.40
CA ASN A 94 -10.91 20.25 -51.71
C ASN A 94 -9.55 19.53 -51.64
N VAL A 95 -9.58 18.20 -51.52
CA VAL A 95 -8.37 17.36 -51.61
C VAL A 95 -8.24 16.86 -53.05
N ASN A 96 -7.50 17.57 -53.88
CA ASN A 96 -7.07 17.07 -55.20
C ASN A 96 -5.99 16.01 -55.01
N PHE A 97 -6.38 14.76 -54.72
CA PHE A 97 -5.40 13.66 -54.71
C PHE A 97 -5.36 12.88 -56.02
N LEU A 98 -6.43 12.79 -56.82
CA LEU A 98 -6.40 12.05 -58.10
C LEU A 98 -7.42 12.59 -59.11
N ALA A 99 -7.12 13.72 -59.76
CA ALA A 99 -7.86 14.17 -60.95
C ALA A 99 -6.89 14.46 -62.09
N ARG A 100 -6.53 13.41 -62.84
CA ARG A 100 -6.06 13.54 -64.22
C ARG A 100 -7.30 13.40 -65.11
N GLY A 101 -7.88 14.52 -65.49
CA GLY A 101 -9.03 14.57 -66.39
C GLY A 101 -9.73 15.92 -66.31
N GLU A 102 -9.49 16.78 -67.30
CA GLU A 102 -10.29 17.98 -67.53
C GLU A 102 -11.77 17.61 -67.72
N ASN A 103 -12.65 18.42 -67.13
CA ASN A 103 -14.11 18.40 -67.29
C ASN A 103 -14.88 17.36 -66.46
N SER A 104 -14.91 17.56 -65.14
CA SER A 104 -16.11 17.32 -64.31
C SER A 104 -15.93 17.98 -62.95
N ALA A 105 -16.41 19.22 -62.81
CA ALA A 105 -16.63 19.84 -61.51
C ALA A 105 -17.89 19.21 -60.87
N SER A 106 -17.79 17.97 -60.41
CA SER A 106 -18.74 17.45 -59.43
C SER A 106 -18.23 17.86 -58.05
N ASN A 107 -19.02 18.67 -57.35
CA ASN A 107 -18.81 18.99 -55.94
C ASN A 107 -18.96 17.69 -55.13
N ILE A 108 -17.89 16.90 -55.01
CA ILE A 108 -17.83 15.83 -54.03
C ILE A 108 -17.61 16.52 -52.69
N SER A 109 -18.71 16.90 -52.04
CA SER A 109 -18.68 17.26 -50.63
C SER A 109 -18.20 16.00 -49.90
N SER A 110 -16.92 15.96 -49.51
CA SER A 110 -16.40 14.91 -48.67
C SER A 110 -16.92 15.13 -47.25
N ARG A 111 -18.23 14.97 -47.07
CA ARG A 111 -18.80 14.66 -45.76
C ARG A 111 -18.10 13.38 -45.36
N ILE A 112 -17.17 13.45 -44.41
CA ILE A 112 -16.71 12.25 -43.69
C ILE A 112 -18.01 11.56 -43.30
N PRO A 113 -18.31 10.39 -43.86
CA PRO A 113 -19.63 9.81 -43.66
C PRO A 113 -19.90 9.71 -42.17
N SER A 114 -21.09 10.11 -41.72
CA SER A 114 -21.44 10.14 -40.30
C SER A 114 -21.18 8.81 -39.58
N PHE A 115 -21.16 7.69 -40.32
CA PHE A 115 -20.77 6.38 -39.81
C PHE A 115 -19.31 6.30 -39.33
N ILE A 116 -18.37 7.05 -39.91
CA ILE A 116 -16.95 7.05 -39.49
C ILE A 116 -16.78 7.62 -38.08
N VAL A 117 -17.64 8.57 -37.68
CA VAL A 117 -17.67 9.13 -36.32
C VAL A 117 -18.60 8.35 -35.40
N ALA A 118 -19.76 7.92 -35.90
CA ALA A 118 -20.75 7.20 -35.10
C ALA A 118 -20.27 5.80 -34.68
N LEU A 119 -19.53 5.08 -35.54
CA LEU A 119 -19.05 3.72 -35.23
C LEU A 119 -18.10 3.68 -34.02
N PRO A 120 -17.04 4.52 -33.93
CA PRO A 120 -16.19 4.60 -32.74
C PRO A 120 -16.97 5.00 -31.49
N VAL A 121 -17.93 5.91 -31.59
CA VAL A 121 -18.76 6.34 -30.44
C VAL A 121 -19.63 5.18 -29.95
N ILE A 122 -20.34 4.50 -30.85
CA ILE A 122 -21.16 3.33 -30.52
C ILE A 122 -20.29 2.21 -29.94
N ALA A 123 -19.15 1.91 -30.56
CA ALA A 123 -18.20 0.93 -30.05
C ALA A 123 -17.67 1.30 -28.66
N SER A 124 -17.40 2.58 -28.42
CA SER A 124 -16.98 3.10 -27.11
C SER A 124 -18.08 2.95 -26.07
N VAL A 125 -19.32 3.27 -26.40
CA VAL A 125 -20.47 3.08 -25.49
C VAL A 125 -20.65 1.60 -25.16
N ILE A 126 -20.63 0.71 -26.17
CA ILE A 126 -20.74 -0.74 -25.95
C ILE A 126 -19.59 -1.24 -25.07
N ALA A 127 -18.36 -0.84 -25.36
CA ALA A 127 -17.20 -1.23 -24.57
C ALA A 127 -17.32 -0.74 -23.12
N LEU A 128 -17.68 0.53 -22.91
CA LEU A 128 -17.86 1.13 -21.58
C LEU A 128 -18.99 0.43 -20.81
N SER A 129 -20.12 0.16 -21.45
CA SER A 129 -21.22 -0.57 -20.83
C SER A 129 -20.80 -1.99 -20.45
N TYR A 130 -20.09 -2.70 -21.34
CA TYR A 130 -19.62 -4.07 -21.07
C TYR A 130 -18.59 -4.12 -19.94
N PHE A 131 -17.52 -3.32 -20.02
CA PHE A 131 -16.47 -3.29 -19.00
C PHE A 131 -16.99 -2.72 -17.67
N GLY A 132 -17.82 -1.67 -17.72
CA GLY A 132 -18.45 -1.07 -16.54
C GLY A 132 -19.41 -2.02 -15.84
N TYR A 133 -20.18 -2.81 -16.61
CA TYR A 133 -21.03 -3.87 -16.06
C TYR A 133 -20.18 -4.95 -15.39
N ARG A 134 -19.15 -5.46 -16.06
CA ARG A 134 -18.26 -6.50 -15.49
C ARG A 134 -17.54 -6.02 -14.23
N TYR A 135 -17.06 -4.78 -14.24
CA TYR A 135 -16.42 -4.16 -13.07
C TYR A 135 -17.40 -4.06 -11.89
N SER A 136 -18.58 -3.49 -12.12
CA SER A 136 -19.61 -3.34 -11.08
C SER A 136 -20.07 -4.68 -10.53
N LEU A 137 -20.25 -5.67 -11.40
CA LEU A 137 -20.61 -7.02 -10.99
C LEU A 137 -19.48 -7.68 -10.19
N ALA A 138 -18.21 -7.49 -10.57
CA ALA A 138 -17.07 -8.00 -9.82
C ALA A 138 -17.02 -7.43 -8.40
N GLU A 139 -17.20 -6.10 -8.25
CA GLU A 139 -17.27 -5.43 -6.95
C GLU A 139 -18.45 -5.95 -6.11
N TYR A 140 -19.62 -6.17 -6.75
CA TYR A 140 -20.77 -6.76 -6.07
C TYR A 140 -20.49 -8.18 -5.57
N ARG A 141 -19.88 -9.05 -6.41
CA ARG A 141 -19.49 -10.41 -5.99
C ARG A 141 -18.44 -10.38 -4.88
N PHE A 142 -17.48 -9.47 -4.96
CA PHE A 142 -16.47 -9.28 -3.93
C PHE A 142 -17.11 -8.89 -2.60
N LYS A 143 -18.07 -7.95 -2.61
CA LYS A 143 -18.85 -7.60 -1.42
C LYS A 143 -19.61 -8.82 -0.86
N GLU A 144 -20.33 -9.57 -1.69
CA GLU A 144 -21.02 -10.79 -1.25
C GLU A 144 -20.05 -11.79 -0.59
N ALA A 145 -18.82 -11.89 -1.11
CA ALA A 145 -17.79 -12.73 -0.52
C ALA A 145 -17.41 -12.24 0.89
N LEU A 146 -17.21 -10.94 1.08
CA LEU A 146 -16.89 -10.36 2.39
C LEU A 146 -18.05 -10.49 3.39
N ASP A 147 -19.29 -10.29 2.94
CA ASP A 147 -20.48 -10.50 3.75
C ASP A 147 -20.58 -11.98 4.19
N ALA A 148 -20.26 -12.92 3.28
CA ALA A 148 -20.21 -14.34 3.59
C ALA A 148 -19.11 -14.70 4.60
N VAL A 149 -17.94 -14.05 4.53
CA VAL A 149 -16.89 -14.18 5.57
C VAL A 149 -17.41 -13.72 6.93
N GLY A 150 -18.07 -12.56 7.00
CA GLY A 150 -18.67 -12.05 8.24
C GLY A 150 -19.74 -12.97 8.83
N ASN A 151 -20.45 -13.72 7.97
CA ASN A 151 -21.45 -14.71 8.36
C ASN A 151 -20.88 -16.13 8.58
N ASN A 152 -19.56 -16.29 8.63
CA ASN A 152 -18.87 -17.59 8.77
C ASN A 152 -19.22 -18.63 7.69
N ASN A 153 -19.63 -18.20 6.48
CA ASN A 153 -19.91 -19.08 5.36
C ASN A 153 -18.73 -19.11 4.38
N ALA A 154 -17.75 -19.95 4.71
CA ALA A 154 -16.50 -20.06 3.95
C ALA A 154 -16.71 -20.52 2.49
N GLN A 155 -17.62 -21.46 2.25
CA GLN A 155 -17.88 -21.96 0.90
C GLN A 155 -18.42 -20.87 -0.02
N THR A 156 -19.46 -20.15 0.42
CA THR A 156 -20.01 -19.04 -0.35
C THR A 156 -18.99 -17.92 -0.53
N ALA A 157 -18.19 -17.63 0.51
CA ALA A 157 -17.13 -16.65 0.41
C ALA A 157 -16.12 -17.01 -0.70
N VAL A 158 -15.65 -18.26 -0.74
CA VAL A 158 -14.74 -18.76 -1.78
C VAL A 158 -15.36 -18.64 -3.16
N ASP A 159 -16.58 -19.14 -3.35
CA ASP A 159 -17.26 -19.14 -4.66
C ASP A 159 -17.45 -17.71 -5.21
N LYS A 160 -17.85 -16.78 -4.35
CA LYS A 160 -18.05 -15.38 -4.72
C LYS A 160 -16.72 -14.66 -4.99
N MET A 161 -15.66 -15.00 -4.25
CA MET A 161 -14.33 -14.45 -4.47
C MET A 161 -13.75 -14.88 -5.83
N VAL A 162 -13.88 -16.17 -6.17
CA VAL A 162 -13.49 -16.71 -7.48
C VAL A 162 -14.31 -16.04 -8.60
N ALA A 163 -15.62 -15.87 -8.41
CA ALA A 163 -16.46 -15.15 -9.36
C ALA A 163 -15.99 -13.71 -9.60
N ALA A 164 -15.62 -12.98 -8.54
CA ALA A 164 -15.07 -11.62 -8.65
C ALA A 164 -13.74 -11.60 -9.44
N ILE A 165 -12.82 -12.53 -9.14
CA ILE A 165 -11.53 -12.66 -9.84
C ILE A 165 -11.73 -12.98 -11.32
N ASN A 166 -12.67 -13.88 -11.66
CA ASN A 166 -12.97 -14.22 -13.06
C ASN A 166 -13.60 -13.06 -13.82
N LEU A 167 -14.42 -12.23 -13.15
CA LEU A 167 -15.01 -11.05 -13.75
C LEU A 167 -13.98 -9.96 -14.01
N ASN A 168 -13.06 -9.73 -13.09
CA ASN A 168 -11.98 -8.75 -13.23
C ASN A 168 -10.66 -9.23 -12.59
N PRO A 169 -9.79 -9.91 -13.36
CA PRO A 169 -8.59 -10.57 -12.82
C PRO A 169 -7.42 -9.61 -12.53
N ARG A 170 -7.55 -8.32 -12.88
CA ARG A 170 -6.50 -7.30 -12.74
C ARG A 170 -6.53 -6.56 -11.41
N VAL A 171 -7.53 -6.81 -10.57
CA VAL A 171 -7.63 -6.18 -9.25
C VAL A 171 -6.87 -7.03 -8.23
N ASP A 172 -5.74 -6.52 -7.77
CA ASP A 172 -4.86 -7.16 -6.79
C ASP A 172 -5.62 -7.48 -5.48
N ARG A 173 -6.48 -6.55 -5.01
CA ARG A 173 -7.27 -6.71 -3.78
C ARG A 173 -8.12 -7.98 -3.75
N TYR A 174 -8.71 -8.42 -4.87
CA TYR A 174 -9.54 -9.63 -4.88
C TYR A 174 -8.70 -10.87 -4.62
N ARG A 175 -7.57 -10.99 -5.30
CA ARG A 175 -6.61 -12.08 -5.13
C ARG A 175 -5.99 -12.08 -3.74
N LEU A 176 -5.69 -10.88 -3.24
CA LEU A 176 -5.20 -10.66 -1.88
C LEU A 176 -6.18 -11.22 -0.84
N SER A 177 -7.45 -10.81 -0.89
CA SER A 177 -8.45 -11.30 0.05
C SER A 177 -8.75 -12.78 -0.13
N TYR A 178 -8.70 -13.29 -1.36
CA TYR A 178 -8.85 -14.72 -1.62
C TYR A 178 -7.71 -15.53 -1.00
N SER A 179 -6.48 -15.06 -1.15
CA SER A 179 -5.29 -15.65 -0.53
C SER A 179 -5.42 -15.71 0.99
N GLN A 180 -5.81 -14.61 1.63
CA GLN A 180 -6.03 -14.54 3.08
C GLN A 180 -7.16 -15.47 3.55
N LEU A 181 -8.26 -15.54 2.79
CA LEU A 181 -9.38 -16.41 3.11
C LEU A 181 -8.94 -17.89 3.11
N ASN A 182 -8.23 -18.34 2.09
CA ASN A 182 -7.72 -19.71 2.02
C ASN A 182 -6.76 -20.00 3.18
N LEU A 183 -5.87 -19.06 3.52
CA LEU A 183 -4.97 -19.21 4.66
C LEU A 183 -5.74 -19.31 5.99
N ALA A 184 -6.77 -18.49 6.18
CA ALA A 184 -7.59 -18.53 7.39
C ALA A 184 -8.36 -19.85 7.51
N ILE A 185 -8.90 -20.37 6.40
CA ILE A 185 -9.55 -21.69 6.37
C ILE A 185 -8.53 -22.79 6.72
N ALA A 186 -7.33 -22.75 6.15
CA ALA A 186 -6.27 -23.71 6.45
C ALA A 186 -5.87 -23.69 7.94
N GLN A 187 -5.73 -22.50 8.51
CA GLN A 187 -5.42 -22.33 9.94
C GLN A 187 -6.55 -22.85 10.82
N ASN A 188 -7.80 -22.52 10.51
CA ASN A 188 -8.95 -23.03 11.25
C ASN A 188 -9.00 -24.57 11.20
N LEU A 189 -8.78 -25.16 10.02
CA LEU A 189 -8.73 -26.60 9.82
C LEU A 189 -7.61 -27.25 10.65
N ALA A 190 -6.44 -26.61 10.73
CA ALA A 190 -5.30 -27.06 11.51
C ALA A 190 -5.53 -27.02 13.04
N THR A 191 -6.55 -26.32 13.53
CA THR A 191 -6.89 -26.32 14.98
C THR A 191 -7.70 -27.55 15.42
N LYS A 192 -8.16 -28.38 14.49
CA LYS A 192 -8.85 -29.63 14.82
C LYS A 192 -7.92 -30.54 15.64
N LYS A 193 -8.45 -31.13 16.71
CA LYS A 193 -7.70 -32.01 17.63
C LYS A 193 -7.16 -33.27 16.95
N ASP A 194 -7.97 -33.86 16.07
CA ASP A 194 -7.64 -35.07 15.34
C ASP A 194 -7.72 -34.79 13.83
N LEU A 195 -6.55 -34.56 13.21
CA LEU A 195 -6.45 -34.26 11.78
C LEU A 195 -6.49 -35.55 10.97
N THR A 196 -7.52 -35.70 10.14
CA THR A 196 -7.60 -36.77 9.14
C THR A 196 -6.61 -36.53 8.00
N ASP A 197 -6.31 -37.55 7.20
CA ASP A 197 -5.45 -37.36 6.02
C ASP A 197 -6.11 -36.46 4.97
N ASP A 198 -7.43 -36.46 4.89
CA ASP A 198 -8.20 -35.53 4.07
C ASP A 198 -8.05 -34.08 4.57
N ASP A 199 -8.08 -33.86 5.89
CA ASP A 199 -7.83 -32.53 6.47
C ASP A 199 -6.42 -32.03 6.13
N LYS A 200 -5.40 -32.88 6.25
CA LYS A 200 -4.01 -32.54 5.89
C LYS A 200 -3.88 -32.19 4.40
N ASN A 201 -4.51 -32.96 3.53
CA ASN A 201 -4.52 -32.71 2.09
C ASN A 201 -5.22 -31.38 1.76
N ALA A 202 -6.35 -31.10 2.40
CA ALA A 202 -7.07 -29.84 2.24
C ALA A 202 -6.24 -28.64 2.75
N ILE A 203 -5.60 -28.74 3.91
CA ILE A 203 -4.69 -27.71 4.43
C ILE A 203 -3.57 -27.41 3.41
N SER A 204 -2.93 -28.45 2.88
CA SER A 204 -1.86 -28.31 1.89
C SER A 204 -2.35 -27.60 0.62
N GLN A 205 -3.52 -27.98 0.09
CA GLN A 205 -4.13 -27.34 -1.08
C GLN A 205 -4.47 -25.86 -0.82
N LEU A 206 -5.09 -25.55 0.31
CA LEU A 206 -5.46 -24.18 0.69
C LEU A 206 -4.22 -23.27 0.81
N ILE A 207 -3.15 -23.79 1.42
CA ILE A 207 -1.86 -23.09 1.51
C ILE A 207 -1.27 -22.83 0.12
N GLN A 208 -1.31 -23.83 -0.78
CA GLN A 208 -0.82 -23.66 -2.15
C GLN A 208 -1.62 -22.58 -2.91
N ILE A 209 -2.94 -22.57 -2.77
CA ILE A 209 -3.81 -21.52 -3.34
C ILE A 209 -3.41 -20.17 -2.76
N ALA A 210 -3.25 -20.07 -1.44
CA ALA A 210 -2.85 -18.83 -0.78
C ALA A 210 -1.52 -18.30 -1.34
N ILE A 211 -0.49 -19.15 -1.47
CA ILE A 211 0.82 -18.77 -2.03
C ILE A 211 0.69 -18.33 -3.49
N GLN A 212 -0.04 -19.08 -4.33
CA GLN A 212 -0.23 -18.75 -5.74
C GLN A 212 -0.92 -17.39 -5.92
N GLU A 213 -2.00 -17.15 -5.18
CA GLU A 213 -2.73 -15.89 -5.23
C GLU A 213 -1.95 -14.73 -4.60
N GLY A 214 -1.14 -15.00 -3.57
CA GLY A 214 -0.20 -14.03 -3.02
C GLY A 214 0.85 -13.60 -4.05
N LYS A 215 1.43 -14.55 -4.79
CA LYS A 215 2.36 -14.26 -5.90
C LYS A 215 1.69 -13.47 -7.02
N ALA A 216 0.47 -13.86 -7.41
CA ALA A 216 -0.31 -13.15 -8.43
C ALA A 216 -0.64 -11.70 -8.00
N THR A 217 -0.95 -11.50 -6.71
CA THR A 217 -1.18 -10.17 -6.13
C THR A 217 0.06 -9.28 -6.28
N VAL A 218 1.25 -9.80 -5.95
CA VAL A 218 2.51 -9.08 -6.13
C VAL A 218 2.79 -8.81 -7.61
N ALA A 219 2.55 -9.78 -8.50
CA ALA A 219 2.75 -9.61 -9.94
C ALA A 219 1.83 -8.54 -10.56
N LEU A 220 0.60 -8.38 -10.05
CA LEU A 220 -0.32 -7.34 -10.50
C LEU A 220 0.10 -5.94 -10.06
N ASN A 221 0.63 -5.80 -8.85
CA ASN A 221 1.04 -4.52 -8.30
C ASN A 221 2.32 -4.67 -7.45
N PRO A 222 3.49 -4.70 -8.10
CA PRO A 222 4.77 -4.97 -7.43
C PRO A 222 5.30 -3.78 -6.63
N THR A 223 4.75 -2.58 -6.85
CA THR A 223 5.18 -1.36 -6.15
C THR A 223 4.49 -1.17 -4.80
N ARG A 224 3.49 -2.00 -4.47
CA ARG A 224 2.74 -1.92 -3.21
C ARG A 224 3.40 -2.79 -2.15
N SER A 225 4.05 -2.16 -1.17
CA SER A 225 4.71 -2.83 -0.03
C SER A 225 3.79 -3.83 0.68
N GLY A 226 2.51 -3.47 0.85
CA GLY A 226 1.51 -4.31 1.51
C GLY A 226 1.28 -5.66 0.83
N ASN A 227 1.41 -5.73 -0.50
CA ASN A 227 1.27 -6.98 -1.25
C ASN A 227 2.44 -7.93 -0.95
N TRP A 228 3.66 -7.38 -0.88
CA TRP A 228 4.84 -8.13 -0.47
C TRP A 228 4.77 -8.57 0.99
N ALA A 229 4.38 -7.68 1.91
CA ALA A 229 4.25 -7.99 3.33
C ALA A 229 3.26 -9.14 3.57
N LEU A 230 2.17 -9.18 2.82
CA LEU A 230 1.17 -10.25 2.90
C LEU A 230 1.72 -11.57 2.38
N LEU A 231 2.37 -11.60 1.21
CA LEU A 231 3.02 -12.80 0.70
C LEU A 231 4.06 -13.34 1.69
N ALA A 232 4.79 -12.43 2.35
CA ALA A 232 5.74 -12.79 3.40
C ALA A 232 5.03 -13.37 4.63
N GLY A 233 3.85 -12.86 5.00
CA GLY A 233 2.98 -13.44 6.02
C GLY A 233 2.53 -14.87 5.70
N ILE A 234 2.26 -15.18 4.42
CA ILE A 234 1.92 -16.53 3.97
C ILE A 234 3.13 -17.46 4.13
N TYR A 235 4.32 -17.05 3.65
CA TYR A 235 5.53 -17.86 3.84
C TYR A 235 5.87 -18.06 5.32
N ARG A 236 5.67 -17.03 6.14
CA ARG A 236 5.84 -17.12 7.59
C ARG A 236 4.93 -18.19 8.19
N SER A 237 3.69 -18.28 7.74
CA SER A 237 2.70 -19.24 8.29
C SER A 237 3.07 -20.71 8.07
N VAL A 238 3.91 -20.97 7.06
CA VAL A 238 4.37 -22.32 6.71
C VAL A 238 5.80 -22.60 7.15
N MET A 239 6.45 -21.63 7.80
CA MET A 239 7.87 -21.66 8.14
C MET A 239 8.26 -22.86 9.03
N SER A 240 7.35 -23.33 9.88
CA SER A 240 7.61 -24.46 10.79
C SER A 240 7.64 -25.83 10.12
N PHE A 241 7.13 -25.96 8.89
CA PHE A 241 7.02 -27.26 8.20
C PHE A 241 7.42 -27.24 6.72
N ALA A 242 7.56 -26.07 6.09
CA ALA A 242 8.01 -25.95 4.70
C ALA A 242 9.49 -25.56 4.63
N GLN A 243 10.30 -26.40 4.00
CA GLN A 243 11.73 -26.14 3.81
C GLN A 243 11.95 -24.87 2.97
N GLY A 244 12.86 -24.00 3.41
CA GLY A 244 13.21 -22.75 2.72
C GLY A 244 12.19 -21.62 2.88
N ALA A 245 11.09 -21.85 3.60
CA ALA A 245 10.07 -20.83 3.84
C ALA A 245 10.59 -19.66 4.71
N ASP A 246 11.57 -19.91 5.58
CA ASP A 246 12.31 -18.89 6.32
C ASP A 246 13.01 -17.89 5.38
N GLN A 247 13.73 -18.40 4.38
CA GLN A 247 14.42 -17.58 3.39
C GLN A 247 13.42 -16.80 2.52
N PHE A 248 12.37 -17.45 2.05
CA PHE A 248 11.31 -16.77 1.29
C PHE A 248 10.63 -15.68 2.12
N THR A 249 10.40 -15.93 3.42
CA THR A 249 9.82 -14.94 4.33
C THR A 249 10.72 -13.71 4.46
N ILE A 250 12.01 -13.90 4.73
CA ILE A 250 12.99 -12.81 4.87
C ILE A 250 13.09 -12.01 3.57
N GLN A 251 13.27 -12.69 2.43
CA GLN A 251 13.41 -12.03 1.13
C GLN A 251 12.17 -11.20 0.80
N THR A 252 10.98 -11.76 1.02
CA THR A 252 9.71 -11.10 0.68
C THR A 252 9.44 -9.91 1.60
N TYR A 253 9.70 -10.02 2.92
CA TYR A 253 9.64 -8.86 3.82
C TYR A 253 10.69 -7.80 3.50
N SER A 254 11.89 -8.21 3.08
CA SER A 254 12.94 -7.27 2.68
C SER A 254 12.52 -6.44 1.46
N GLN A 255 11.81 -7.03 0.50
CA GLN A 255 11.21 -6.27 -0.61
C GLN A 255 10.14 -5.28 -0.13
N ALA A 256 9.28 -5.68 0.81
CA ALA A 256 8.30 -4.77 1.41
C ALA A 256 8.99 -3.57 2.09
N VAL A 257 10.05 -3.82 2.87
CA VAL A 257 10.85 -2.79 3.53
C VAL A 257 11.59 -1.91 2.51
N ALA A 258 12.07 -2.46 1.39
CA ALA A 258 12.72 -1.68 0.35
C ALA A 258 11.76 -0.68 -0.33
N LEU A 259 10.49 -1.07 -0.50
CA LEU A 259 9.45 -0.19 -1.05
C LEU A 259 9.00 0.89 -0.06
N GLU A 260 8.98 0.60 1.24
CA GLU A 260 8.62 1.55 2.30
C GLU A 260 9.65 1.55 3.43
N PRO A 261 10.84 2.15 3.22
CA PRO A 261 11.96 2.07 4.17
C PRO A 261 11.70 2.79 5.49
N VAL A 262 10.74 3.70 5.54
CA VAL A 262 10.40 4.46 6.75
C VAL A 262 9.25 3.79 7.52
N ASN A 263 8.74 2.63 7.08
CA ASN A 263 7.60 1.98 7.72
C ASN A 263 8.02 1.08 8.91
N PRO A 264 7.91 1.51 10.19
CA PRO A 264 8.17 0.69 11.37
C PRO A 264 7.41 -0.63 11.43
N ASN A 265 6.18 -0.74 10.93
CA ASN A 265 5.45 -2.00 11.02
C ASN A 265 6.10 -3.09 10.16
N LEU A 266 6.61 -2.73 8.97
CA LEU A 266 7.35 -3.66 8.13
C LEU A 266 8.69 -4.05 8.76
N ARG A 267 9.35 -3.11 9.44
CA ARG A 267 10.59 -3.37 10.18
C ARG A 267 10.37 -4.26 11.40
N ILE A 268 9.28 -4.05 12.15
CA ILE A 268 8.86 -4.94 13.24
C ILE A 268 8.57 -6.33 12.70
N ALA A 269 7.84 -6.43 11.58
CA ALA A 269 7.53 -7.73 10.99
C ALA A 269 8.81 -8.48 10.61
N LEU A 270 9.75 -7.83 9.92
CA LEU A 270 11.05 -8.42 9.55
C LEU A 270 11.90 -8.76 10.77
N GLY A 271 12.01 -7.86 11.76
CA GLY A 271 12.73 -8.10 13.01
C GLY A 271 12.16 -9.28 13.79
N GLY A 272 10.83 -9.43 13.82
CA GLY A 272 10.15 -10.57 14.44
C GLY A 272 10.49 -11.91 13.76
N ILE A 273 10.76 -11.91 12.45
CA ILE A 273 11.25 -13.10 11.75
C ILE A 273 12.68 -13.43 12.16
N TYR A 274 13.57 -12.43 12.19
CA TYR A 274 14.94 -12.66 12.66
C TYR A 274 14.96 -13.16 14.11
N TYR A 275 14.14 -12.57 14.99
CA TYR A 275 13.99 -13.03 16.37
C TYR A 275 13.55 -14.50 16.44
N ALA A 276 12.52 -14.89 15.67
CA ALA A 276 12.01 -16.26 15.65
C ALA A 276 13.05 -17.29 15.14
N LEU A 277 14.02 -16.83 14.34
CA LEU A 277 15.13 -17.64 13.83
C LEU A 277 16.38 -17.60 14.74
N GLY A 278 16.31 -16.96 15.90
CA GLY A 278 17.45 -16.79 16.82
C GLY A 278 18.52 -15.79 16.32
N ARG A 279 18.22 -15.04 15.26
CA ARG A 279 19.10 -14.03 14.64
C ARG A 279 18.93 -12.70 15.36
N TYR A 280 19.33 -12.67 16.63
CA TYR A 280 19.02 -11.56 17.53
C TYR A 280 19.70 -10.24 17.15
N ASP A 281 20.89 -10.28 16.56
CA ASP A 281 21.58 -9.07 16.12
C ASP A 281 20.82 -8.39 14.97
N GLU A 282 20.41 -9.14 13.95
CA GLU A 282 19.60 -8.58 12.86
C GLU A 282 18.20 -8.13 13.32
N ALA A 283 17.63 -8.81 14.31
CA ALA A 283 16.38 -8.41 14.95
C ALA A 283 16.54 -7.05 15.66
N ILE A 284 17.61 -6.87 16.45
CA ILE A 284 17.92 -5.60 17.12
C ILE A 284 18.05 -4.46 16.10
N ASP A 285 18.78 -4.68 15.00
CA ASP A 285 18.96 -3.64 13.97
C ASP A 285 17.63 -3.27 13.32
N ALA A 286 16.79 -4.26 13.01
CA ALA A 286 15.45 -4.02 12.46
C ALA A 286 14.56 -3.23 13.44
N PHE A 287 14.53 -3.62 14.73
CA PHE A 287 13.72 -2.95 15.74
C PHE A 287 14.23 -1.54 16.08
N LYS A 288 15.55 -1.32 16.14
CA LYS A 288 16.14 0.02 16.27
C LYS A 288 15.71 0.95 15.15
N LEU A 289 15.68 0.46 13.91
CA LEU A 289 15.20 1.25 12.78
C LEU A 289 13.69 1.51 12.84
N ALA A 290 12.90 0.61 13.44
CA ALA A 290 11.49 0.86 13.73
C ALA A 290 11.31 1.95 14.80
N VAL A 291 12.07 1.89 15.89
CA VAL A 291 12.10 2.93 16.94
C VAL A 291 12.53 4.28 16.37
N LEU A 292 13.57 4.32 15.53
CA LEU A 292 14.03 5.54 14.89
C LEU A 292 12.95 6.17 13.99
N ALA A 293 12.23 5.34 13.24
CA ALA A 293 11.15 5.81 12.38
C ALA A 293 9.92 6.29 13.15
N LYS A 294 9.61 5.64 14.29
CA LYS A 294 8.49 6.02 15.16
C LYS A 294 8.84 5.80 16.65
N PRO A 295 9.41 6.82 17.32
CA PRO A 295 9.86 6.70 18.71
C PRO A 295 8.73 6.53 19.75
N ASP A 296 7.48 6.80 19.38
CA ASP A 296 6.30 6.61 20.23
C ASP A 296 5.59 5.26 19.97
N LEU A 297 6.22 4.34 19.23
CA LEU A 297 5.67 3.02 18.96
C LEU A 297 6.09 2.02 20.04
N ALA A 298 5.27 1.89 21.09
CA ALA A 298 5.52 0.99 22.22
C ALA A 298 5.88 -0.45 21.80
N ASN A 299 5.21 -0.99 20.77
CA ASN A 299 5.48 -2.32 20.24
C ASN A 299 6.93 -2.48 19.71
N ALA A 300 7.52 -1.43 19.11
CA ALA A 300 8.91 -1.48 18.65
C ALA A 300 9.89 -1.57 19.84
N HIS A 301 9.68 -0.74 20.86
CA HIS A 301 10.47 -0.76 22.10
C HIS A 301 10.34 -2.09 22.84
N TYR A 302 9.13 -2.65 22.93
CA TYR A 302 8.90 -3.95 23.56
C TYR A 302 9.66 -5.06 22.85
N ASN A 303 9.54 -5.17 21.53
CA ASN A 303 10.28 -6.20 20.77
C ASN A 303 11.80 -6.03 20.88
N LEU A 304 12.30 -4.78 20.88
CA LEU A 304 13.71 -4.49 21.10
C LEU A 304 14.17 -4.95 22.50
N ALA A 305 13.38 -4.67 23.54
CA ALA A 305 13.66 -5.08 24.90
C ALA A 305 13.75 -6.61 25.05
N ILE A 306 12.75 -7.32 24.51
CA ILE A 306 12.74 -8.79 24.53
C ILE A 306 13.96 -9.36 23.80
N THR A 307 14.35 -8.75 22.67
CA THR A 307 15.54 -9.20 21.93
C THR A 307 16.83 -8.94 22.71
N TYR A 308 16.97 -7.80 23.38
CA TYR A 308 18.10 -7.56 24.28
C TYR A 308 18.14 -8.54 25.45
N ARG A 309 16.98 -8.93 25.99
CA ARG A 309 16.89 -9.97 27.04
C ARG A 309 17.46 -11.30 26.55
N GLU A 310 17.08 -11.75 25.35
CA GLU A 310 17.61 -12.99 24.76
C GLU A 310 19.13 -12.93 24.55
N LYS A 311 19.68 -11.73 24.33
CA LYS A 311 21.14 -11.50 24.27
C LYS A 311 21.82 -11.32 25.63
N ASN A 312 21.10 -11.46 26.74
CA ASN A 312 21.55 -11.15 28.10
C ASN A 312 22.00 -9.68 28.29
N GLU A 313 21.57 -8.77 27.43
CA GLU A 313 21.82 -7.33 27.54
C GLU A 313 20.78 -6.67 28.46
N VAL A 314 20.68 -7.16 29.71
CA VAL A 314 19.58 -6.87 30.65
C VAL A 314 19.39 -5.37 30.89
N LYS A 315 20.48 -4.60 31.05
CA LYS A 315 20.40 -3.14 31.25
C LYS A 315 19.65 -2.44 30.11
N LYS A 316 19.97 -2.76 28.86
CA LYS A 316 19.30 -2.18 27.69
C LYS A 316 17.86 -2.65 27.58
N ALA A 317 17.59 -3.93 27.90
CA ALA A 317 16.22 -4.44 27.95
C ALA A 317 15.36 -3.65 28.96
N THR A 318 15.88 -3.39 30.15
CA THR A 318 15.20 -2.61 31.19
C THR A 318 14.94 -1.16 30.76
N GLU A 319 15.91 -0.51 30.10
CA GLU A 319 15.74 0.83 29.54
C GLU A 319 14.57 0.88 28.54
N GLU A 320 14.53 -0.07 27.61
CA GLU A 320 13.48 -0.15 26.59
C GLU A 320 12.10 -0.46 27.19
N ILE A 321 12.00 -1.37 28.17
CA ILE A 321 10.74 -1.64 28.87
C ILE A 321 10.25 -0.42 29.65
N ASN A 322 11.14 0.34 30.28
CA ASN A 322 10.75 1.58 30.95
C ASN A 322 10.16 2.59 29.96
N ILE A 323 10.70 2.68 28.73
CA ILE A 323 10.10 3.50 27.68
C ILE A 323 8.69 2.99 27.34
N VAL A 324 8.49 1.68 27.17
CA VAL A 324 7.16 1.08 26.93
C VAL A 324 6.15 1.54 27.99
N LEU A 325 6.52 1.47 29.27
CA LEU A 325 5.66 1.89 30.39
C LEU A 325 5.28 3.39 30.36
N THR A 326 6.08 4.25 29.72
CA THR A 326 5.73 5.65 29.51
C THR A 326 4.81 5.88 28.31
N LEU A 327 4.78 4.94 27.35
CA LEU A 327 4.03 5.06 26.10
C LEU A 327 2.64 4.41 26.16
N VAL A 328 2.45 3.42 27.02
CA VAL A 328 1.17 2.69 27.16
C VAL A 328 0.36 3.17 28.37
N GLY A 329 -0.96 3.08 28.28
CA GLY A 329 -1.86 3.47 29.37
C GLY A 329 -1.78 2.50 30.55
N LYS A 330 -1.74 3.00 31.78
CA LYS A 330 -1.56 2.19 33.00
C LYS A 330 -2.66 1.14 33.24
N ASP A 331 -3.82 1.35 32.64
CA ASP A 331 -5.01 0.51 32.70
C ASP A 331 -5.09 -0.53 31.56
N THR A 332 -4.04 -0.62 30.73
CA THR A 332 -4.01 -1.51 29.56
C THR A 332 -3.33 -2.85 29.86
N ALA A 333 -3.75 -3.91 29.15
CA ALA A 333 -3.10 -5.21 29.20
C ALA A 333 -1.61 -5.16 28.78
N ASP A 334 -1.27 -4.21 27.92
CA ASP A 334 0.11 -3.97 27.48
C ASP A 334 0.99 -3.43 28.61
N TYR A 335 0.44 -2.56 29.48
CA TYR A 335 1.14 -2.07 30.67
C TYR A 335 1.43 -3.19 31.66
N GLU A 336 0.43 -4.02 31.97
CA GLU A 336 0.60 -5.19 32.84
C GLU A 336 1.65 -6.17 32.29
N THR A 337 1.64 -6.38 30.97
CA THR A 337 2.64 -7.20 30.28
C THR A 337 4.04 -6.60 30.45
N ALA A 338 4.20 -5.29 30.25
CA ALA A 338 5.47 -4.61 30.40
C ALA A 338 6.00 -4.62 31.85
N ILE A 339 5.13 -4.46 32.86
CA ILE A 339 5.51 -4.56 34.28
C ILE A 339 5.98 -5.97 34.63
N LYS A 340 5.28 -6.99 34.12
CA LYS A 340 5.68 -8.38 34.32
C LYS A 340 7.08 -8.64 33.76
N GLU A 341 7.36 -8.12 32.56
CA GLU A 341 8.70 -8.28 31.98
C GLU A 341 9.76 -7.44 32.69
N LEU A 342 9.43 -6.25 33.19
CA LEU A 342 10.36 -5.48 34.02
C LEU A 342 10.79 -6.28 35.26
N LYS A 343 9.84 -6.88 35.97
CA LYS A 343 10.11 -7.72 37.14
C LYS A 343 10.94 -8.95 36.79
N ASN A 344 10.70 -9.56 35.62
CA ASN A 344 11.51 -10.66 35.12
C ASN A 344 12.97 -10.21 34.92
N LEU A 345 13.20 -9.07 34.26
CA LEU A 345 14.53 -8.50 34.04
C LEU A 345 15.26 -8.17 35.35
N GLU A 346 14.56 -7.63 36.35
CA GLU A 346 15.12 -7.36 37.68
C GLU A 346 15.60 -8.64 38.39
N SER A 347 14.90 -9.76 38.19
CA SER A 347 15.34 -11.05 38.75
C SER A 347 16.59 -11.63 38.07
N LEU A 348 16.89 -11.19 36.84
CA LEU A 348 18.06 -11.60 36.07
C LEU A 348 19.30 -10.75 36.38
N THR A 349 19.13 -9.57 36.99
CA THR A 349 20.24 -8.79 37.56
C THR A 349 20.63 -9.32 38.94
N PRO A 350 21.92 -9.60 39.21
CA PRO A 350 22.38 -9.82 40.58
C PRO A 350 22.00 -8.59 41.43
N PRO A 351 21.69 -8.75 42.74
CA PRO A 351 21.46 -7.61 43.61
C PRO A 351 22.65 -6.66 43.47
N SER A 352 22.37 -5.38 43.20
CA SER A 352 23.36 -4.31 43.08
C SER A 352 24.45 -4.54 44.12
N GLU A 353 25.70 -4.72 43.69
CA GLU A 353 26.82 -4.53 44.60
C GLU A 353 26.58 -3.19 45.29
N ALA A 354 26.47 -3.24 46.62
CA ALA A 354 26.35 -2.04 47.41
C ALA A 354 27.45 -1.08 46.95
N PRO A 355 27.17 0.22 46.75
CA PRO A 355 28.19 1.15 46.30
C PRO A 355 29.39 1.00 47.24
N THR A 356 30.51 0.48 46.71
CA THR A 356 31.76 0.40 47.46
C THR A 356 31.98 1.78 48.08
N PRO A 357 32.13 1.88 49.41
CA PRO A 357 32.23 3.17 50.06
C PRO A 357 33.41 3.89 49.44
N VAL A 358 33.12 4.96 48.70
CA VAL A 358 34.15 5.85 48.18
C VAL A 358 34.73 6.54 49.41
N ILE A 359 35.92 6.13 49.83
CA ILE A 359 36.65 6.81 50.89
C ILE A 359 36.98 8.21 50.35
N LYS A 360 36.26 9.22 50.84
CA LYS A 360 36.57 10.64 50.69
C LYS A 360 36.80 11.21 52.08
N PRO A 361 37.87 11.99 52.32
CA PRO A 361 38.84 12.49 51.33
C PRO A 361 39.86 11.43 50.89
N PRO A 362 40.56 11.62 49.75
CA PRO A 362 41.67 10.75 49.36
C PRO A 362 42.73 10.71 50.47
N LEU A 363 43.25 9.51 50.77
CA LEU A 363 44.38 9.34 51.68
C LEU A 363 45.58 10.11 51.09
N GLU A 364 46.04 11.16 51.76
CA GLU A 364 47.32 11.79 51.43
C GLU A 364 48.46 10.82 51.82
N LEU A 365 49.31 10.49 50.85
CA LEU A 365 50.51 9.71 51.10
C LEU A 365 51.51 10.59 51.90
N PRO A 366 52.21 10.06 52.91
CA PRO A 366 53.27 10.78 53.61
C PRO A 366 54.34 11.29 52.62
N GLU A 367 54.93 12.47 52.85
CA GLU A 367 55.97 13.09 52.00
C GLU A 367 57.18 12.17 51.73
N GLU A 368 57.40 11.18 52.60
CA GLU A 368 58.46 10.17 52.49
C GLU A 368 58.19 9.08 51.43
N ALA A 369 57.03 9.06 50.78
CA ALA A 369 56.70 8.08 49.73
C ALA A 369 57.35 8.38 48.36
N THR A 370 58.26 9.35 48.29
CA THR A 370 58.97 9.68 47.06
C THR A 370 59.99 8.57 46.71
N PRO A 371 59.94 8.00 45.49
CA PRO A 371 60.92 6.99 45.07
C PRO A 371 62.34 7.60 45.05
N PRO A 372 63.39 6.83 45.43
CA PRO A 372 64.75 7.31 45.36
C PRO A 372 65.15 7.61 43.91
N ALA A 373 65.86 8.73 43.70
CA ALA A 373 66.35 9.14 42.40
C ALA A 373 67.29 8.09 41.81
N SER A 374 67.06 7.71 40.55
CA SER A 374 67.89 6.79 39.81
C SER A 374 69.31 7.35 39.62
N LEU A 375 70.32 6.53 39.96
CA LEU A 375 71.75 6.78 39.76
C LEU A 375 72.15 6.82 38.28
#